data_AF-A0A7S2SUR7-F1
#
_entry.id   AF-A0A7S2SUR7-F1
#
_cell.length_a   1.000
_cell.length_b   1.000
_cell.length_c   1.000
_cell.angle_alpha   90.00
_cell.angle_beta   90.00
_cell.angle_gamma   90.00
#
_symmetry.space_group_name_H-M   'P 1'
#
loop_
_entity.id
_entity.type
_entity.pdbx_description
1 polymer ?
#
loop_
_entity_poly.entity_id
_entity_poly.type
_entity_poly.pdbx_seq_one_letter_code
_entity_poly.pdbx_strand_id
1 'polypeptide(L)'
;MRSLGNQGRIEMDKGATYKEWGIKILVSFRQGLELEVLRKNFQSGGERSVSTIMYLMALQDMVRSPFRVVDEINQGMDERNERIVFRRIVENSTGPESPQYFLITPKLLQGLTAMEHDDVTVLVVFNGPWNIRKHTDWDLKSFIEKRRAGKRARLTNGGEAGEPVTA
;
A
#
# COMPACT_ATOMS: atom_id res chain seq x y z
N MET A 1 6.78 -10.29 -8.21
CA MET A 1 8.15 -10.51 -7.68
C MET A 1 9.23 -10.38 -8.75
N ARG A 2 9.18 -11.13 -9.88
CA ARG A 2 10.25 -11.09 -10.90
C ARG A 2 10.55 -9.71 -11.52
N SER A 3 9.55 -8.85 -11.69
CA SER A 3 9.70 -7.50 -12.24
C SER A 3 10.53 -6.54 -11.37
N LEU A 4 10.89 -6.93 -10.15
CA LEU A 4 11.58 -6.09 -9.17
C LEU A 4 12.98 -6.58 -8.80
N GLY A 5 13.46 -7.64 -9.45
CA GLY A 5 14.71 -8.33 -9.07
C GLY A 5 14.59 -9.17 -7.79
N ASN A 6 13.39 -9.28 -7.23
CA ASN A 6 13.08 -10.07 -6.05
C ASN A 6 12.52 -11.45 -6.45
N GLN A 7 12.85 -12.47 -5.68
CA GLN A 7 12.35 -13.83 -5.86
C GLN A 7 11.65 -14.29 -4.59
N GLY A 8 10.63 -15.12 -4.76
CA GLY A 8 9.95 -15.76 -3.66
C GLY A 8 9.40 -17.11 -4.09
N ARG A 9 9.39 -18.05 -3.14
CA ARG A 9 8.90 -19.41 -3.33
C ARG A 9 8.21 -19.88 -2.06
N ILE A 10 7.15 -20.67 -2.23
CA ILE A 10 6.50 -21.38 -1.13
C ILE A 10 6.89 -22.84 -1.22
N GLU A 11 7.36 -23.40 -0.12
CA GLU A 11 7.66 -24.83 0.01
C GLU A 11 6.92 -25.41 1.20
N MET A 12 6.49 -26.66 1.05
CA MET A 12 5.87 -27.40 2.14
C MET A 12 6.96 -28.04 2.99
N ASP A 13 6.99 -27.72 4.26
CA ASP A 13 7.89 -28.33 5.22
C ASP A 13 7.23 -29.58 5.79
N LYS A 14 7.57 -30.74 5.24
CA LYS A 14 6.94 -32.01 5.64
C LYS A 14 7.68 -32.60 6.83
N GLY A 15 7.04 -32.58 7.99
CA GLY A 15 7.45 -33.38 9.15
C GLY A 15 7.02 -34.85 9.04
N ALA A 16 7.33 -35.64 10.07
CA ALA A 16 7.00 -37.05 10.13
C ALA A 16 5.48 -37.28 10.23
N THR A 17 4.76 -36.35 10.88
CA THR A 17 3.30 -36.37 11.00
C THR A 17 2.66 -35.14 10.36
N TYR A 18 1.40 -35.22 9.94
CA TYR A 18 0.66 -34.06 9.39
C TYR A 18 0.60 -32.86 10.35
N LYS A 19 0.70 -33.09 11.67
CA LYS A 19 0.73 -32.02 12.68
C LYS A 19 2.02 -31.21 12.66
N GLU A 20 3.10 -31.79 12.15
CA GLU A 20 4.41 -31.15 12.00
C GLU A 20 4.58 -30.47 10.65
N TRP A 21 3.57 -30.55 9.78
CA TRP A 21 3.66 -29.91 8.47
C TRP A 21 3.56 -28.40 8.61
N GLY A 22 4.45 -27.71 7.91
CA GLY A 22 4.53 -26.27 7.89
C GLY A 22 4.62 -25.73 6.47
N ILE A 23 4.58 -24.40 6.37
CA ILE A 23 4.83 -23.68 5.13
C ILE A 23 6.11 -22.87 5.33
N LYS A 24 7.09 -23.08 4.45
CA LYS A 24 8.29 -22.26 4.34
C LYS A 24 8.08 -21.22 3.25
N ILE A 25 8.15 -19.95 3.65
CA ILE A 25 8.21 -18.83 2.72
C ILE A 25 9.69 -18.54 2.49
N LEU A 26 10.19 -18.78 1.28
CA LEU A 26 11.55 -18.46 0.89
C LEU A 26 11.57 -17.19 0.06
N VAL A 27 12.53 -16.32 0.31
CA VAL A 27 12.62 -14.98 -0.31
C VAL A 27 14.07 -14.64 -0.63
N SER A 28 14.25 -13.87 -1.70
CA SER A 28 15.52 -13.24 -2.06
C SER A 28 15.23 -11.85 -2.59
N PHE A 29 15.89 -10.84 -1.99
CA PHE A 29 15.71 -9.42 -2.33
C PHE A 29 16.86 -8.85 -3.16
N ARG A 30 17.83 -9.69 -3.51
CA ARG A 30 18.99 -9.31 -4.33
C ARG A 30 19.14 -10.29 -5.46
N GLN A 31 19.38 -9.76 -6.66
CA GLN A 31 19.65 -10.61 -7.81
C GLN A 31 20.91 -11.45 -7.57
N GLY A 32 20.83 -12.74 -7.87
CA GLY A 32 21.94 -13.68 -7.76
C GLY A 32 22.17 -14.26 -6.36
N LEU A 33 21.41 -13.87 -5.34
CA LEU A 33 21.44 -14.55 -4.04
C LEU A 33 20.41 -15.68 -3.99
N GLU A 34 20.78 -16.77 -3.32
CA GLU A 34 19.88 -17.90 -3.07
C GLU A 34 18.67 -17.49 -2.22
N LEU A 35 17.62 -18.29 -2.34
CA LEU A 35 16.39 -18.11 -1.60
C LEU A 35 16.61 -18.50 -0.13
N GLU A 36 16.37 -17.56 0.78
CA GLU A 36 16.49 -17.78 2.21
C GLU A 36 15.11 -17.87 2.86
N VAL A 37 14.98 -18.70 3.90
CA VAL A 37 13.74 -18.80 4.66
C VAL A 37 13.47 -17.45 5.35
N LEU A 38 12.23 -16.97 5.23
CA LEU A 38 11.78 -15.73 5.87
C LEU A 38 11.93 -15.84 7.39
N ARG A 39 12.94 -15.15 7.95
CA ARG A 39 13.30 -15.19 9.38
C ARG A 39 13.67 -13.79 9.86
N LYS A 40 13.38 -13.51 11.13
CA LYS A 40 13.63 -12.20 11.76
C LYS A 40 15.09 -11.72 11.66
N ASN A 41 16.04 -12.64 11.63
CA ASN A 41 17.47 -12.30 11.73
C ASN A 41 18.14 -12.03 10.37
N PHE A 42 17.50 -12.39 9.25
CA PHE A 42 18.10 -12.31 7.92
C PHE A 42 17.48 -11.21 7.05
N GLN A 43 16.18 -10.95 7.20
CA GLN A 43 15.48 -9.92 6.44
C GLN A 43 15.13 -8.72 7.32
N SER A 44 15.12 -7.52 6.74
CA SER A 44 14.69 -6.28 7.37
C SER A 44 13.20 -6.30 7.73
N GLY A 45 12.77 -5.35 8.56
CA GLY A 45 11.34 -5.19 8.90
C GLY A 45 10.46 -5.03 7.67
N GLY A 46 10.82 -4.12 6.76
CA GLY A 46 10.06 -3.86 5.54
C GLY A 46 10.02 -5.06 4.59
N GLU A 47 11.14 -5.77 4.41
CA GLU A 47 11.19 -6.98 3.58
C GLU A 47 10.25 -8.08 4.10
N ARG A 48 10.18 -8.24 5.43
CA ARG A 48 9.25 -9.20 6.04
C ARG A 48 7.80 -8.80 5.83
N SER A 49 7.46 -7.53 5.99
CA SER A 49 6.12 -7.01 5.72
C SER A 49 5.73 -7.24 4.26
N VAL A 50 6.57 -6.85 3.30
CA VAL A 50 6.32 -7.06 1.87
C VAL A 50 6.12 -8.54 1.53
N SER A 51 6.96 -9.42 2.05
CA SER A 51 6.86 -10.87 1.81
C SER A 51 5.54 -11.43 2.32
N THR A 52 5.15 -11.02 3.53
CA THR A 52 3.93 -11.47 4.19
C THR A 52 2.70 -11.00 3.40
N ILE A 53 2.69 -9.73 2.99
CA ILE A 53 1.60 -9.15 2.20
C ILE A 53 1.48 -9.85 0.84
N MET A 54 2.59 -10.05 0.13
CA MET A 54 2.60 -10.76 -1.15
C MET A 54 2.08 -12.20 -1.00
N TYR A 55 2.42 -12.89 0.08
CA TYR A 55 1.90 -14.21 0.38
C TYR A 55 0.38 -14.17 0.62
N LEU A 56 -0.11 -13.26 1.46
CA LEU A 56 -1.54 -13.10 1.71
C LEU A 56 -2.32 -12.77 0.43
N MET A 57 -1.78 -11.93 -0.43
CA MET A 57 -2.39 -11.59 -1.72
C MET A 57 -2.44 -12.79 -2.69
N ALA A 58 -1.42 -13.65 -2.68
CA ALA A 58 -1.45 -14.90 -3.46
C ALA A 58 -2.50 -15.89 -2.91
N LEU A 59 -2.73 -15.90 -1.59
CA LEU A 59 -3.81 -16.70 -1.01
C LEU A 59 -5.20 -16.16 -1.35
N GLN A 60 -5.32 -14.83 -1.47
CA GLN A 60 -6.60 -14.19 -1.79
C GLN A 60 -7.16 -14.71 -3.12
N ASP A 61 -6.34 -15.00 -4.13
CA ASP A 61 -6.81 -15.58 -5.41
C ASP A 61 -7.48 -16.96 -5.23
N MET A 62 -7.15 -17.68 -4.16
CA MET A 62 -7.75 -18.98 -3.82
C MET A 62 -8.96 -18.85 -2.88
N VAL A 63 -9.17 -17.68 -2.27
CA VAL A 63 -10.24 -17.43 -1.29
C VAL A 63 -11.34 -16.60 -1.95
N ARG A 64 -12.51 -17.22 -2.11
CA ARG A 64 -13.73 -16.52 -2.56
C ARG A 64 -14.33 -15.75 -1.40
N SER A 65 -14.24 -14.43 -1.45
CA SER A 65 -14.93 -13.51 -0.52
C SER A 65 -15.59 -12.39 -1.33
N PRO A 66 -16.86 -12.03 -1.06
CA PRO A 66 -17.56 -10.98 -1.80
C PRO A 66 -16.93 -9.60 -1.59
N PHE A 67 -16.29 -9.38 -0.44
CA PHE A 67 -15.49 -8.19 -0.18
C PHE A 67 -14.26 -8.51 0.68
N ARG A 68 -13.27 -7.63 0.65
CA ARG A 68 -12.02 -7.72 1.41
C ARG A 68 -11.75 -6.39 2.08
N VAL A 69 -11.35 -6.42 3.34
CA VAL A 69 -10.94 -5.22 4.09
C VAL A 69 -9.50 -5.42 4.52
N VAL A 70 -8.70 -4.41 4.25
CA VAL A 70 -7.30 -4.38 4.62
C VAL A 70 -7.02 -3.06 5.31
N ASP A 71 -6.47 -3.13 6.51
CA ASP A 71 -6.12 -1.98 7.33
C ASP A 71 -4.63 -1.99 7.65
N GLU A 72 -4.03 -0.81 7.78
CA GLU A 72 -2.64 -0.56 8.17
C GLU A 72 -1.57 -1.36 7.39
N ILE A 73 -1.89 -1.83 6.19
CA ILE A 73 -1.01 -2.73 5.42
C ILE A 73 0.33 -2.10 5.05
N ASN A 74 0.43 -0.77 5.08
CA ASN A 74 1.62 -0.03 4.72
C ASN A 74 2.48 0.45 5.90
N GLN A 75 2.19 0.04 7.15
CA GLN A 75 3.04 0.40 8.29
C GLN A 75 4.35 -0.40 8.33
N GLY A 76 5.45 0.28 8.66
CA GLY A 76 6.77 -0.36 8.83
C GLY A 76 7.52 -0.69 7.54
N MET A 77 7.11 -0.12 6.40
CA MET A 77 7.79 -0.23 5.10
C MET A 77 8.31 1.12 4.62
N ASP A 78 9.34 1.09 3.76
CA ASP A 78 9.78 2.28 3.03
C ASP A 78 8.87 2.60 1.84
N GLU A 79 9.01 3.81 1.27
CA GLU A 79 8.16 4.28 0.17
C GLU A 79 8.23 3.41 -1.08
N ARG A 80 9.37 2.76 -1.34
CA ARG A 80 9.56 1.89 -2.51
C ARG A 80 8.72 0.62 -2.34
N ASN A 81 8.82 -0.02 -1.19
CA ASN A 81 8.10 -1.23 -0.82
C ASN A 81 6.60 -1.00 -0.73
N GLU A 82 6.18 0.09 -0.09
CA GLU A 82 4.79 0.52 -0.05
C GLU A 82 4.21 0.68 -1.48
N ARG A 83 4.92 1.36 -2.39
CA ARG A 83 4.46 1.54 -3.78
C ARG A 83 4.29 0.23 -4.54
N ILE A 84 5.13 -0.77 -4.26
CA ILE A 84 5.02 -2.11 -4.85
C ILE A 84 3.75 -2.80 -4.34
N VAL A 85 3.52 -2.78 -3.02
CA VAL A 85 2.34 -3.37 -2.38
C VAL A 85 1.06 -2.71 -2.90
N PHE A 86 0.98 -1.38 -2.88
CA PHE A 86 -0.19 -0.64 -3.35
C PHE A 86 -0.55 -0.96 -4.80
N ARG A 87 0.45 -0.94 -5.71
CA ARG A 87 0.23 -1.28 -7.12
C ARG A 87 -0.37 -2.67 -7.26
N ARG A 88 0.18 -3.63 -6.52
CA ARG A 88 -0.29 -5.01 -6.56
C ARG A 88 -1.71 -5.14 -6.03
N ILE A 89 -2.07 -4.37 -5.00
CA ILE A 89 -3.43 -4.37 -4.43
C ILE A 89 -4.41 -3.93 -5.51
N VAL A 90 -4.14 -2.81 -6.18
CA VAL A 90 -4.98 -2.33 -7.28
C VAL A 90 -5.09 -3.39 -8.38
N GLU A 91 -3.96 -3.92 -8.87
CA GLU A 91 -3.94 -4.95 -9.92
C GLU A 91 -4.80 -6.19 -9.55
N ASN A 92 -4.86 -6.56 -8.27
CA ASN A 92 -5.62 -7.72 -7.80
C ASN A 92 -7.08 -7.39 -7.43
N SER A 93 -7.44 -6.11 -7.34
CA SER A 93 -8.76 -5.67 -6.87
C SER A 93 -9.61 -4.94 -7.91
N THR A 94 -9.07 -4.68 -9.11
CA THR A 94 -9.80 -4.01 -10.19
C THR A 94 -10.16 -5.00 -11.30
N GLY A 95 -11.15 -4.66 -12.12
CA GLY A 95 -11.66 -5.52 -13.20
C GLY A 95 -13.01 -6.20 -12.90
N PRO A 96 -13.66 -6.78 -13.93
CA PRO A 96 -15.09 -7.13 -13.87
C PRO A 96 -15.46 -8.21 -12.83
N GLU A 97 -14.54 -9.15 -12.58
CA GLU A 97 -14.75 -10.30 -11.68
C GLU A 97 -14.05 -10.11 -10.33
N SER A 98 -13.50 -8.91 -10.08
CA SER A 98 -12.74 -8.63 -8.86
C SER A 98 -13.69 -8.33 -7.69
N PRO A 99 -13.46 -8.92 -6.50
CA PRO A 99 -14.29 -8.64 -5.33
C PRO A 99 -14.08 -7.20 -4.83
N GLN A 100 -15.07 -6.66 -4.12
CA GLN A 100 -14.97 -5.32 -3.56
C GLN A 100 -13.82 -5.23 -2.54
N TYR A 101 -12.94 -4.26 -2.68
CA TYR A 101 -11.75 -4.14 -1.83
C TYR A 101 -11.71 -2.79 -1.10
N PHE A 102 -11.71 -2.85 0.23
CA PHE A 102 -11.53 -1.70 1.09
C PHE A 102 -10.10 -1.67 1.59
N LEU A 103 -9.38 -0.61 1.25
CA LEU A 103 -8.05 -0.33 1.78
C LEU A 103 -8.14 0.87 2.70
N ILE A 104 -7.86 0.65 3.98
CA ILE A 104 -7.80 1.69 5.00
C ILE A 104 -6.33 1.93 5.29
N THR A 105 -5.92 3.19 5.19
CA THR A 105 -4.55 3.59 5.49
C THR A 105 -4.52 5.01 6.03
N PRO A 106 -3.73 5.28 7.10
CA PRO A 106 -3.51 6.64 7.56
C PRO A 106 -2.52 7.41 6.67
N LYS A 107 -1.82 6.72 5.76
CA LYS A 107 -0.74 7.28 4.93
C LYS A 107 -0.97 6.95 3.46
N LEU A 108 -1.30 7.98 2.67
CA LEU A 108 -1.32 7.87 1.22
C LEU A 108 0.00 8.38 0.62
N LEU A 109 0.71 7.52 -0.11
CA LEU A 109 1.91 7.96 -0.84
C LEU A 109 1.53 8.82 -2.05
N GLN A 110 2.35 9.83 -2.33
CA GLN A 110 2.20 10.63 -3.53
C GLN A 110 2.62 9.86 -4.79
N GLY A 111 2.02 10.20 -5.93
CA GLY A 111 2.36 9.63 -7.23
C GLY A 111 1.99 8.15 -7.38
N LEU A 112 1.01 7.64 -6.63
CA LEU A 112 0.47 6.29 -6.82
C LEU A 112 -0.42 6.24 -8.07
N THR A 113 0.19 6.27 -9.25
CA THR A 113 -0.53 6.28 -10.54
C THR A 113 -1.45 5.07 -10.73
N ALA A 114 -1.13 3.93 -10.09
CA ALA A 114 -2.02 2.76 -10.10
C ALA A 114 -3.41 3.08 -9.50
N MET A 115 -3.51 4.01 -8.55
CA MET A 115 -4.80 4.40 -7.95
C MET A 115 -5.64 5.32 -8.83
N GLU A 116 -5.15 5.70 -10.01
CA GLU A 116 -5.91 6.48 -11.00
C GLU A 116 -6.79 5.59 -11.89
N HIS A 117 -6.91 4.30 -11.57
CA HIS A 117 -7.78 3.35 -12.27
C HIS A 117 -9.26 3.67 -12.04
N ASP A 118 -10.10 3.54 -13.08
CA ASP A 118 -11.52 3.93 -13.03
C ASP A 118 -12.34 3.20 -11.95
N ASP A 119 -12.02 1.93 -11.68
CA ASP A 119 -12.64 1.13 -10.61
C ASP A 119 -12.22 1.56 -9.18
N VAL A 120 -11.28 2.49 -9.02
CA VAL A 120 -10.78 2.92 -7.71
C VAL A 120 -11.46 4.20 -7.26
N THR A 121 -12.06 4.16 -6.06
CA THR A 121 -12.58 5.35 -5.39
C THR A 121 -11.73 5.66 -4.16
N VAL A 122 -11.24 6.90 -4.07
CA VAL A 122 -10.46 7.38 -2.92
C VAL A 122 -11.37 8.19 -2.00
N LEU A 123 -11.53 7.73 -0.75
CA LEU A 123 -12.26 8.43 0.29
C LEU A 123 -11.28 9.02 1.30
N VAL A 124 -11.32 10.33 1.49
CA VAL A 124 -10.49 11.04 2.48
C VAL A 124 -11.38 11.49 3.62
N VAL A 125 -11.13 10.97 4.82
CA VAL A 125 -11.89 11.33 6.03
C VAL A 125 -11.17 12.47 6.73
N PHE A 126 -11.80 13.64 6.76
CA PHE A 126 -11.34 14.79 7.54
C PHE A 126 -12.07 14.77 8.89
N ASN A 127 -11.32 14.71 9.98
CA ASN A 127 -11.86 14.83 11.33
C ASN A 127 -11.04 15.87 12.10
N GLY A 128 -11.49 17.13 12.07
CA GLY A 128 -10.80 18.24 12.74
C GLY A 128 -11.80 19.29 13.24
N PRO A 129 -11.38 20.17 14.16
CA PRO A 129 -12.24 21.22 14.71
C PRO A 129 -12.75 22.21 13.66
N TRP A 130 -12.05 22.30 12.52
CA TRP A 130 -12.39 23.14 11.38
C TRP A 130 -13.04 22.36 10.23
N ASN A 131 -13.55 21.16 10.51
CA ASN A 131 -14.19 20.33 9.50
C ASN A 131 -15.44 21.01 8.93
N ILE A 132 -15.74 20.68 7.69
CA ILE A 132 -16.92 21.20 7.00
C ILE A 132 -18.16 20.59 7.65
N ARG A 133 -19.04 21.45 8.16
CA ARG A 133 -20.23 21.03 8.92
C ARG A 133 -21.25 20.27 8.06
N LYS A 134 -21.31 20.56 6.76
CA LYS A 134 -22.17 19.85 5.80
C LYS A 134 -21.33 19.35 4.63
N HIS A 135 -21.51 18.09 4.24
CA HIS A 135 -20.80 17.52 3.09
C HIS A 135 -21.01 18.30 1.77
N THR A 136 -22.14 19.01 1.65
CA THR A 136 -22.48 19.86 0.50
C THR A 136 -21.59 21.10 0.37
N ASP A 137 -20.95 21.54 1.44
CA ASP A 137 -20.14 22.75 1.41
C ASP A 137 -18.69 22.44 0.95
N TRP A 138 -18.36 21.16 0.72
CA TRP A 138 -17.09 20.75 0.11
C TRP A 138 -17.11 20.97 -1.40
N ASP A 139 -16.19 21.80 -1.89
CA ASP A 139 -15.95 22.00 -3.31
C ASP A 139 -14.48 21.73 -3.65
N LEU A 140 -14.25 20.60 -4.33
CA LEU A 140 -12.92 20.17 -4.77
C LEU A 140 -12.27 21.17 -5.74
N LYS A 141 -13.05 21.83 -6.61
CA LYS A 141 -12.50 22.77 -7.59
C LYS A 141 -11.96 24.01 -6.90
N SER A 142 -12.77 24.64 -6.05
CA SER A 142 -12.36 25.79 -5.23
C SER A 142 -11.15 25.46 -4.35
N PHE A 143 -11.11 24.26 -3.74
CA PHE A 143 -9.96 23.81 -2.95
C PHE A 143 -8.67 23.72 -3.78
N ILE A 144 -8.71 23.08 -4.95
CA ILE A 144 -7.55 22.94 -5.85
C ILE A 144 -7.07 24.32 -6.33
N GLU A 145 -7.99 25.21 -6.70
CA GLU A 145 -7.66 26.57 -7.15
C GLU A 145 -6.95 27.38 -6.07
N LYS A 146 -7.48 27.39 -4.84
CA LYS A 146 -6.85 28.05 -3.68
C LYS A 146 -5.44 27.51 -3.42
N ARG A 147 -5.26 26.19 -3.49
CA ARG A 147 -3.94 25.56 -3.29
C ARG A 147 -2.95 25.94 -4.40
N ARG A 148 -3.39 25.97 -5.66
CA ARG A 148 -2.55 26.39 -6.81
C ARG A 148 -2.16 27.86 -6.69
N ALA A 149 -3.08 28.74 -6.30
CA ALA A 149 -2.81 30.16 -6.06
C ALA A 149 -1.80 30.36 -4.93
N GLY A 150 -1.95 29.66 -3.80
CA GLY A 150 -1.00 29.70 -2.69
C GLY A 150 0.39 29.18 -3.06
N LYS A 151 0.48 28.11 -3.86
CA LYS A 151 1.76 27.59 -4.35
C LYS A 151 2.47 28.57 -5.28
N ARG A 152 1.73 29.25 -6.17
CA ARG A 152 2.25 30.32 -7.04
C ARG A 152 2.79 31.50 -6.22
N ALA A 153 2.04 31.95 -5.21
CA ALA A 153 2.45 33.04 -4.32
C ALA A 153 3.72 32.72 -3.52
N ARG A 154 3.90 31.47 -3.06
CA ARG A 154 5.14 31.02 -2.38
C ARG A 154 6.35 30.94 -3.30
N LEU A 155 6.15 30.65 -4.59
CA LEU A 155 7.22 30.61 -5.58
C LEU A 155 7.69 32.01 -6.01
N THR A 156 6.80 33.00 -5.98
CA THR A 156 7.13 34.40 -6.33
C THR A 156 7.79 35.16 -5.18
N ASN A 157 7.49 34.80 -3.93
CA ASN A 157 8.00 35.50 -2.73
C ASN A 157 9.17 34.73 -2.09
N GLY A 158 10.24 34.47 -2.85
CA GLY A 158 11.35 33.59 -2.47
C GLY A 158 11.79 33.68 -0.99
N GLY A 159 11.73 32.54 -0.31
CA GLY A 159 12.64 32.19 0.78
C GLY A 159 12.41 32.83 2.16
N GLU A 160 11.27 32.58 2.80
CA GLU A 160 11.25 32.41 4.26
C GLU A 160 10.35 31.23 4.61
N ALA A 161 10.91 30.25 5.33
CA ALA A 161 10.22 29.08 5.82
C ALA A 161 9.24 29.49 6.93
N GLY A 162 8.09 30.04 6.55
CA GLY A 162 6.94 30.18 7.43
C GLY A 162 6.35 28.79 7.71
N GLU A 163 6.15 28.49 8.98
CA GLU A 163 5.67 27.22 9.53
C GLU A 163 4.56 26.58 8.68
N PRO A 164 4.56 25.24 8.56
CA PRO A 164 3.54 24.55 7.80
C PRO A 164 2.20 24.82 8.48
N VAL A 165 1.33 25.55 7.77
CA VAL A 165 -0.10 25.59 8.08
C VAL A 165 -0.58 24.15 7.96
N THR A 166 -0.68 23.49 9.12
CA THR A 166 -1.24 22.17 9.30
C THR A 166 -2.72 22.25 8.95
N ALA A 167 -3.09 21.48 7.92
CA ALA A 167 -4.47 21.16 7.62
C ALA A 167 -4.90 19.93 8.44
#